data_AF-A0A7V1IMS7-F1
#
_entry.id   AF-A0A7V1IMS7-F1
#
_cell.length_a   1.000
_cell.length_b   1.000
_cell.length_c   1.000
_cell.angle_alpha   90.00
_cell.angle_beta   90.00
_cell.angle_gamma   90.00
#
_symmetry.space_group_name_H-M   'P 1'
#
loop_
_entity.id
_entity.type
_entity.pdbx_description
1 polymer ?
#
loop_
_entity_poly.entity_id
_entity_poly.type
_entity_poly.pdbx_seq_one_letter_code
_entity_poly.pdbx_strand_id
1 'polypeptide(L)'
;MSDEPLIAVFVDYENLAIGARDSKWKHLNIDLILKRLLEKGRIVYKRAYCDWSQYRNDVRDFHSRGIELIDIPRSKMSGKNSADIRMVVDALDLCYSKDHIEIFALLTGDSDFSPLVSKLKENHKRVIGCGVKNSTSGLLVGSCDEFLYYDDLAKAADTKAATHAKKKQAPAEKKKASKKSGSVKATEASGSGDEPDAIDLMLEIVENLSKDYEVIWGSMVKQALRRVHPDFNETSAGFRNFTDLLKEAEREGCIRLEYDEKRGNYRVDLVDD
;
A
#
# COMPACT_ATOMS: atom_id res chain seq x y z
N MET A 1 17.13 0.70 -17.61
CA MET A 1 16.00 0.17 -16.82
C MET A 1 15.22 1.39 -16.35
N SER A 2 13.89 1.37 -16.29
CA SER A 2 13.17 2.48 -15.66
C SER A 2 13.49 2.40 -14.17
N ASP A 3 14.16 3.41 -13.61
CA ASP A 3 14.37 3.44 -12.17
C ASP A 3 13.01 3.52 -11.48
N GLU A 4 12.83 2.71 -10.44
CA GLU A 4 11.62 2.72 -9.63
C GLU A 4 11.82 3.67 -8.44
N PRO A 5 10.83 4.55 -8.12
CA PRO A 5 11.01 5.50 -7.03
C PRO A 5 11.29 4.79 -5.71
N LEU A 6 12.38 5.17 -5.04
CA LEU A 6 12.76 4.58 -3.76
C LEU A 6 12.18 5.39 -2.61
N ILE A 7 11.50 4.68 -1.69
CA ILE A 7 10.74 5.26 -0.58
C ILE A 7 11.44 4.98 0.75
N ALA A 8 11.60 6.02 1.57
CA ALA A 8 11.87 5.90 3.00
C ALA A 8 10.61 6.22 3.82
N VAL A 9 10.31 5.38 4.81
CA VAL A 9 9.12 5.49 5.66
C VAL A 9 9.54 5.79 7.11
N PHE A 10 8.99 6.87 7.65
CA PHE A 10 9.18 7.30 9.03
C PHE A 10 7.81 7.31 9.72
N VAL A 11 7.67 6.53 10.79
CA VAL A 11 6.40 6.34 11.51
C VAL A 11 6.50 6.95 12.90
N ASP A 12 5.75 8.03 13.11
CA ASP A 12 5.44 8.56 14.43
C ASP A 12 4.29 7.70 15.00
N TYR A 13 4.67 6.58 15.61
CA TYR A 13 3.68 5.58 16.00
C TYR A 13 2.83 6.04 17.18
N GLU A 14 3.36 6.90 18.06
CA GLU A 14 2.58 7.45 19.17
C GLU A 14 1.45 8.36 18.66
N ASN A 15 1.74 9.31 17.77
CA ASN A 15 0.73 10.21 17.21
C ASN A 15 -0.36 9.44 16.45
N LEU A 16 0.03 8.49 15.60
CA LEU A 16 -0.92 7.66 14.84
C LEU A 16 -1.78 6.78 15.76
N ALA A 17 -1.19 6.17 16.79
CA ALA A 17 -1.93 5.29 17.70
C ALA A 17 -2.92 6.08 18.58
N ILE A 18 -2.56 7.30 19.00
CA ILE A 18 -3.48 8.22 19.70
C ILE A 18 -4.60 8.64 18.74
N GLY A 19 -4.27 9.15 17.55
CA GLY A 19 -5.25 9.60 16.56
C GLY A 19 -6.23 8.49 16.13
N ALA A 20 -5.77 7.24 16.03
CA ALA A 20 -6.59 6.08 15.74
C ALA A 20 -7.58 5.77 16.89
N ARG A 21 -7.09 5.77 18.14
CA ARG A 21 -7.89 5.53 19.36
C ARG A 21 -8.97 6.59 19.59
N ASP A 22 -8.67 7.85 19.28
CA ASP A 22 -9.63 8.97 19.37
C ASP A 22 -10.64 8.95 18.20
N SER A 23 -10.32 8.19 17.14
CA SER A 23 -11.20 7.91 16.01
C SER A 23 -11.92 6.56 16.20
N LYS A 24 -12.64 6.08 15.18
CA LYS A 24 -13.41 4.82 15.29
C LYS A 24 -12.53 3.55 15.26
N TRP A 25 -11.21 3.68 15.20
CA TRP A 25 -10.27 2.61 14.84
C TRP A 25 -9.54 2.08 16.08
N LYS A 26 -10.03 0.97 16.64
CA LYS A 26 -9.46 0.37 17.87
C LYS A 26 -7.97 -0.01 17.76
N HIS A 27 -7.52 -0.38 16.57
CA HIS A 27 -6.13 -0.72 16.27
C HIS A 27 -5.75 -0.12 14.90
N LEU A 28 -4.53 0.40 14.80
CA LEU A 28 -3.96 0.90 13.55
C LEU A 28 -3.39 -0.28 12.75
N ASN A 29 -3.91 -0.54 11.55
CA ASN A 29 -3.34 -1.52 10.64
C ASN A 29 -2.32 -0.86 9.71
N ILE A 30 -1.04 -0.93 10.07
CA ILE A 30 0.06 -0.31 9.33
C ILE A 30 0.21 -0.86 7.90
N ASP A 31 -0.26 -2.09 7.62
CA ASP A 31 -0.19 -2.67 6.27
C ASP A 31 -0.97 -1.88 5.23
N LEU A 32 -2.11 -1.28 5.61
CA LEU A 32 -2.92 -0.51 4.67
C LEU A 32 -2.11 0.67 4.11
N ILE A 33 -1.28 1.29 4.96
CA ILE A 33 -0.40 2.39 4.57
C ILE A 33 0.81 1.85 3.79
N LEU A 34 1.45 0.76 4.26
CA LEU A 34 2.60 0.16 3.57
C LEU A 34 2.25 -0.33 2.16
N LYS A 35 1.10 -0.99 1.97
CA LYS A 35 0.59 -1.41 0.65
C LYS A 35 0.39 -0.21 -0.27
N ARG A 36 -0.28 0.84 0.22
CA ARG A 36 -0.51 2.07 -0.57
C ARG A 36 0.80 2.79 -0.96
N LEU A 37 1.84 2.68 -0.15
CA LEU A 37 3.19 3.17 -0.48
C LEU A 37 3.91 2.25 -1.50
N LEU A 38 3.76 0.93 -1.38
CA LEU A 38 4.34 -0.07 -2.30
C LEU A 38 3.77 0.02 -3.73
N GLU A 39 2.57 0.56 -3.91
CA GLU A 39 2.03 0.90 -5.23
C GLU A 39 2.83 2.02 -5.90
N LYS A 40 3.24 3.04 -5.13
CA LYS A 40 3.91 4.26 -5.62
C LYS A 40 5.42 4.07 -5.86
N GLY A 41 6.05 3.15 -5.15
CA GLY A 41 7.50 2.94 -5.23
C GLY A 41 7.96 1.76 -4.38
N ARG A 42 9.27 1.51 -4.40
CA ARG A 42 9.88 0.46 -3.59
C ARG A 42 10.34 1.02 -2.26
N ILE A 43 9.81 0.48 -1.17
CA ILE A 43 10.24 0.83 0.18
C ILE A 43 11.61 0.21 0.47
N VAL A 44 12.62 1.05 0.73
CA VAL A 44 14.00 0.63 1.06
C VAL A 44 14.39 0.91 2.50
N TYR A 45 13.62 1.74 3.21
CA TYR A 45 13.88 2.13 4.60
C TYR A 45 12.56 2.28 5.36
N LYS A 46 12.47 1.73 6.58
CA LYS A 46 11.28 1.78 7.44
C LYS A 46 11.72 1.90 8.90
N ARG A 47 11.42 3.03 9.55
CA ARG A 47 11.60 3.22 11.00
C ARG A 47 10.32 3.67 11.68
N ALA A 48 10.07 3.15 12.87
CA ALA A 48 9.00 3.61 13.75
C ALA A 48 9.58 4.10 15.08
N TYR A 49 9.15 5.29 15.49
CA TYR A 49 9.64 6.02 16.66
C TYR A 49 8.54 6.00 17.73
N CYS A 50 8.85 5.46 18.92
CA CYS A 50 7.88 5.37 20.01
C CYS A 50 8.56 5.07 21.36
N ASP A 51 7.82 5.28 22.45
CA ASP A 51 8.09 4.65 23.74
C ASP A 51 7.46 3.24 23.74
N TRP A 52 8.19 2.23 23.23
CA TRP A 52 7.66 0.88 23.03
C TRP A 52 7.30 0.16 24.34
N SER A 53 7.69 0.71 25.49
CA SER A 53 7.23 0.24 26.79
C SER A 53 5.71 0.28 26.92
N GLN A 54 5.04 1.19 26.20
CA GLN A 54 3.59 1.41 26.22
C GLN A 54 2.83 0.65 25.11
N TYR A 55 3.55 0.13 24.11
CA TYR A 55 3.00 -0.49 22.89
C TYR A 55 3.58 -1.89 22.63
N ARG A 56 3.81 -2.66 23.70
CA ARG A 56 4.47 -3.98 23.65
C ARG A 56 3.75 -5.02 22.77
N ASN A 57 2.44 -4.87 22.59
CA ASN A 57 1.65 -5.78 21.74
C ASN A 57 1.96 -5.57 20.25
N ASP A 58 2.23 -4.31 19.87
CA ASP A 58 2.43 -3.86 18.50
C ASP A 58 3.87 -4.06 18.01
N VAL A 59 4.84 -4.18 18.93
CA VAL A 59 6.27 -4.50 18.66
C VAL A 59 6.41 -5.71 17.73
N ARG A 60 5.67 -6.80 17.99
CA ARG A 60 5.75 -8.02 17.17
C ARG A 60 5.23 -7.78 15.75
N ASP A 61 4.16 -7.00 15.63
CA ASP A 61 3.47 -6.69 14.38
C ASP A 61 4.36 -5.82 13.48
N PHE A 62 4.99 -4.79 14.05
CA PHE A 62 5.94 -3.94 13.32
C PHE A 62 7.21 -4.70 12.92
N HIS A 63 7.74 -5.54 13.82
CA HIS A 63 8.93 -6.35 13.52
C HIS A 63 8.68 -7.37 12.40
N SER A 64 7.52 -8.06 12.37
CA SER A 64 7.19 -8.97 11.27
C SER A 64 7.05 -8.29 9.90
N ARG A 65 6.89 -6.96 9.88
CA ARG A 65 6.84 -6.14 8.66
C ARG A 65 8.20 -5.54 8.27
N GLY A 66 9.27 -5.89 8.99
CA GLY A 66 10.61 -5.34 8.77
C GLY A 66 10.67 -3.83 8.97
N ILE A 67 9.97 -3.32 9.98
CA ILE A 67 10.12 -1.94 10.46
C ILE A 67 11.14 -1.95 11.60
N GLU A 68 12.18 -1.15 11.50
CA GLU A 68 13.15 -0.95 12.58
C GLU A 68 12.52 -0.10 13.70
N LEU A 69 12.56 -0.60 14.92
CA LEU A 69 11.93 0.02 16.08
C LEU A 69 12.93 0.89 16.83
N ILE A 70 12.74 2.20 16.81
CA ILE A 70 13.53 3.16 17.56
C ILE A 70 12.80 3.44 18.87
N ASP A 71 13.36 2.92 19.97
CA ASP A 71 12.82 3.11 21.32
C ASP A 71 13.28 4.42 21.95
N ILE A 72 12.31 5.19 22.44
CA ILE A 72 12.52 6.54 22.97
C ILE A 72 11.78 6.64 24.31
N PRO A 73 12.39 6.10 25.39
CA PRO A 73 11.75 6.05 26.71
C PRO A 73 11.51 7.46 27.26
N ARG A 74 10.30 7.73 27.74
CA ARG A 74 9.96 9.06 28.26
C ARG A 74 10.58 9.32 29.64
N SER A 75 11.40 10.36 29.73
CA SER A 75 11.85 10.89 31.02
C SER A 75 10.68 11.58 31.76
N LYS A 76 10.66 11.49 33.09
CA LYS A 76 9.58 12.07 33.93
C LYS A 76 9.47 13.60 33.88
N MET A 77 10.40 14.31 33.23
CA MET A 77 10.55 15.76 33.37
C MET A 77 10.44 16.53 32.04
N SER A 78 10.92 15.95 30.94
CA SER A 78 10.68 16.44 29.57
C SER A 78 11.01 15.33 28.57
N GLY A 79 9.99 14.68 28.03
CA GLY A 79 10.15 13.56 27.11
C GLY A 79 9.05 13.47 26.04
N LYS A 80 8.28 14.54 25.84
CA LYS A 80 7.17 14.54 24.87
C LYS A 80 7.69 14.62 23.42
N ASN A 81 8.55 15.59 23.13
CA ASN A 81 9.04 15.83 21.76
C ASN A 81 10.33 15.07 21.40
N SER A 82 10.77 14.13 22.24
CA SER A 82 12.01 13.38 22.00
C SER A 82 11.89 12.44 20.81
N ALA A 83 10.68 11.94 20.52
CA ALA A 83 10.42 11.12 19.34
C ALA A 83 10.51 11.94 18.06
N ASP A 84 9.81 13.07 18.01
CA ASP A 84 9.73 13.96 16.86
C ASP A 84 11.12 14.49 16.48
N ILE A 85 11.87 15.01 17.46
CA ILE A 85 13.24 15.50 17.24
C ILE A 85 14.13 14.38 16.68
N ARG A 86 14.02 13.15 17.21
CA ARG A 86 14.83 12.03 16.74
C ARG A 86 14.45 11.60 15.32
N MET A 87 13.16 11.57 15.00
CA MET A 87 12.64 11.29 13.67
C MET A 87 13.08 12.34 12.65
N VAL A 88 13.05 13.63 13.00
CA VAL A 88 13.54 14.73 12.17
C VAL A 88 15.04 14.60 11.89
N VAL A 89 15.86 14.29 12.90
CA VAL A 89 17.31 14.10 12.74
C VAL A 89 17.61 12.92 11.82
N ASP A 90 17.02 11.75 12.08
CA ASP A 90 17.23 10.54 11.25
C ASP A 90 16.73 10.76 9.80
N ALA A 91 15.65 11.53 9.59
CA ALA A 91 15.13 11.84 8.25
C ALA A 91 16.05 12.78 7.46
N LEU A 92 16.61 13.81 8.11
CA LEU A 92 17.56 14.72 7.46
C LEU A 92 18.91 14.03 7.17
N ASP A 93 19.42 13.21 8.09
CA ASP A 93 20.64 12.41 7.87
C ASP A 93 20.45 11.43 6.69
N LEU A 94 19.30 10.78 6.60
CA LEU A 94 18.98 9.91 5.46
C LEU A 94 18.87 10.70 4.15
N CYS A 95 18.23 11.88 4.17
CA CYS A 95 18.09 12.77 3.01
C CYS A 95 19.45 13.19 2.44
N TYR A 96 20.42 13.52 3.30
CA TYR A 96 21.76 13.95 2.90
C TYR A 96 22.74 12.80 2.61
N SER A 97 22.50 11.60 3.15
CA SER A 97 23.43 10.45 2.99
C SER A 97 22.98 9.43 1.93
N LYS A 98 21.76 9.55 1.39
CA LYS A 98 21.15 8.62 0.43
C LYS A 98 20.37 9.35 -0.66
N ASP A 99 21.09 10.03 -1.56
CA ASP A 99 20.51 10.81 -2.66
C ASP A 99 19.51 10.04 -3.53
N HIS A 100 19.70 8.72 -3.70
CA HIS A 100 18.83 7.83 -4.46
C HIS A 100 17.44 7.60 -3.85
N ILE A 101 17.18 8.04 -2.61
CA ILE A 101 15.85 8.01 -2.02
C ILE A 101 15.12 9.26 -2.52
N GLU A 102 14.07 9.05 -3.32
CA GLU A 102 13.31 10.11 -3.98
C GLU A 102 12.09 10.54 -3.14
N ILE A 103 11.50 9.60 -2.40
CA ILE A 103 10.23 9.78 -1.72
C ILE A 103 10.40 9.56 -0.21
N PHE A 104 9.92 10.51 0.58
CA PHE A 104 9.85 10.42 2.04
C PHE A 104 8.39 10.33 2.47
N ALA A 105 8.01 9.19 3.05
CA ALA A 105 6.70 8.98 3.64
C ALA A 105 6.75 9.27 5.15
N LEU A 106 6.07 10.34 5.58
CA LEU A 106 5.98 10.75 6.97
C LEU A 106 4.59 10.38 7.50
N LEU A 107 4.53 9.35 8.34
CA LEU A 107 3.29 8.87 8.92
C LEU A 107 3.13 9.56 10.30
N THR A 108 2.47 10.71 10.30
CA THR A 108 2.16 11.56 11.46
C THR A 108 1.00 12.51 11.11
N GLY A 109 0.22 12.93 12.09
CA GLY A 109 -0.77 14.02 11.95
C GLY A 109 -0.24 15.40 12.36
N ASP A 110 0.97 15.48 12.95
CA ASP A 110 1.44 16.70 13.61
C ASP A 110 2.03 17.74 12.66
N SER A 111 1.57 18.99 12.79
CA SER A 111 2.12 20.14 12.07
C SER A 111 3.54 20.53 12.48
N ASP A 112 4.05 20.08 13.61
CA ASP A 112 5.45 20.34 14.02
C ASP A 112 6.47 19.70 13.06
N PHE A 113 6.06 18.74 12.22
CA PHE A 113 6.87 18.21 11.12
C PHE A 113 6.87 19.08 9.84
N SER A 114 6.06 20.13 9.73
CA SER A 114 6.00 20.98 8.52
C SER A 114 7.37 21.56 8.11
N PRO A 115 8.27 22.00 9.03
CA PRO A 115 9.62 22.41 8.68
C PRO A 115 10.48 21.27 8.08
N LEU A 116 10.30 20.02 8.53
CA LEU A 116 10.94 18.85 7.91
C LEU A 116 10.41 18.64 6.49
N VAL A 117 9.10 18.74 6.28
CA VAL A 117 8.48 18.64 4.94
C VAL A 117 9.08 19.68 3.99
N SER A 118 9.13 20.95 4.41
CA SER A 118 9.78 22.02 3.65
C SER A 118 11.24 21.69 3.34
N LYS A 119 12.00 21.19 4.33
CA LYS A 119 13.43 20.89 4.14
C LYS A 119 13.67 19.70 3.22
N LEU A 120 12.83 18.68 3.24
CA LEU A 120 12.89 17.57 2.29
C LEU A 120 12.60 18.05 0.86
N LYS A 121 11.58 18.91 0.68
CA LYS A 121 11.22 19.50 -0.62
C LYS A 121 12.29 20.45 -1.16
N GLU A 122 12.97 21.22 -0.30
CA GLU A 122 14.17 21.99 -0.67
C GLU A 122 15.30 21.11 -1.24
N ASN A 123 15.40 19.85 -0.81
CA ASN A 123 16.37 18.87 -1.32
C ASN A 123 15.79 18.00 -2.46
N HIS A 124 14.78 18.51 -3.18
CA HIS A 124 14.11 17.85 -4.30
C HIS A 124 13.51 16.47 -3.97
N LYS A 125 13.17 16.21 -2.70
CA LYS A 125 12.46 14.99 -2.28
C LYS A 125 10.95 15.20 -2.35
N ARG A 126 10.22 14.22 -2.87
CA ARG A 126 8.75 14.19 -2.82
C ARG A 126 8.32 13.71 -1.44
N VAL A 127 7.39 14.42 -0.80
CA VAL A 127 6.91 14.09 0.56
C VAL A 127 5.47 13.63 0.53
N ILE A 128 5.25 12.41 1.02
CA ILE A 128 3.91 11.82 1.22
C ILE A 128 3.62 11.87 2.72
N GLY A 129 2.68 12.71 3.14
CA GLY A 129 2.15 12.67 4.50
C GLY A 129 1.12 11.54 4.66
N CYS A 130 1.00 10.99 5.86
CA CYS A 130 -0.09 10.08 6.17
C CYS A 130 -0.52 10.19 7.64
N GLY A 131 -1.82 10.31 7.89
CA GLY A 131 -2.34 10.52 9.24
C GLY A 131 -3.82 10.15 9.37
N VAL A 132 -4.32 10.20 10.60
CA VAL A 132 -5.74 9.97 10.92
C VAL A 132 -6.49 11.30 10.80
N LYS A 133 -7.62 11.31 10.10
CA LYS A 133 -8.27 12.53 9.59
C LYS A 133 -8.69 13.52 10.67
N ASN A 134 -9.06 13.03 11.86
CA ASN A 134 -9.46 13.85 12.99
C ASN A 134 -8.28 14.40 13.82
N SER A 135 -7.08 13.83 13.68
CA SER A 135 -5.87 14.23 14.42
C SER A 135 -4.80 14.85 13.53
N THR A 136 -5.11 15.10 12.25
CA THR A 136 -4.18 15.65 11.26
C THR A 136 -4.36 17.15 11.12
N SER A 137 -3.27 17.91 11.27
CA SER A 137 -3.27 19.36 11.04
C SER A 137 -3.30 19.71 9.54
N GLY A 138 -4.21 20.61 9.13
CA GLY A 138 -4.29 21.08 7.75
C GLY A 138 -3.02 21.78 7.25
N LEU A 139 -2.17 22.29 8.14
CA LEU A 139 -0.87 22.86 7.80
C LEU A 139 0.12 21.79 7.30
N LEU A 140 0.11 20.60 7.91
CA LEU A 140 0.92 19.47 7.46
C LEU A 140 0.45 19.00 6.08
N VAL A 141 -0.87 18.83 5.91
CA VAL A 141 -1.50 18.42 4.65
C VAL A 141 -1.12 19.36 3.51
N GLY A 142 -1.21 20.68 3.73
CA GLY A 142 -0.86 21.68 2.72
C GLY A 142 0.64 21.84 2.44
N SER A 143 1.50 21.27 3.30
CA SER A 143 2.96 21.29 3.11
C SER A 143 3.46 20.13 2.25
N CYS A 144 2.83 18.95 2.38
CA CYS A 144 3.19 17.74 1.64
C CYS A 144 2.88 17.84 0.13
N ASP A 145 3.45 16.95 -0.68
CA ASP A 145 3.10 16.83 -2.11
C ASP A 145 1.90 15.90 -2.32
N GLU A 146 1.69 14.97 -1.39
CA GLU A 146 0.54 14.09 -1.32
C GLU A 146 0.19 13.82 0.15
N PHE A 147 -1.08 13.59 0.48
CA PHE A 147 -1.49 13.20 1.83
C PHE A 147 -2.49 12.04 1.83
N LEU A 148 -2.15 10.96 2.55
CA LEU A 148 -2.95 9.74 2.66
C LEU A 148 -3.69 9.70 4.02
N TYR A 149 -5.02 9.71 4.01
CA TYR A 149 -5.80 9.54 5.24
C TYR A 149 -6.01 8.05 5.56
N TYR A 150 -5.56 7.63 6.75
CA TYR A 150 -5.74 6.25 7.22
C TYR A 150 -7.22 5.83 7.22
N ASP A 151 -8.13 6.73 7.62
CA ASP A 151 -9.58 6.49 7.62
C ASP A 151 -10.14 6.06 6.27
N ASP A 152 -9.60 6.60 5.18
CA ASP A 152 -10.13 6.36 3.85
C ASP A 152 -9.54 5.04 3.28
N LEU A 153 -8.29 4.69 3.65
CA LEU A 153 -7.72 3.36 3.42
C LEU A 153 -8.45 2.25 4.20
N ALA A 154 -8.78 2.50 5.46
CA ALA A 154 -9.46 1.54 6.32
C ALA A 154 -10.91 1.28 5.88
N LYS A 155 -11.65 2.33 5.48
CA LYS A 155 -12.99 2.16 4.86
C LYS A 155 -12.94 1.35 3.57
N ALA A 156 -11.93 1.58 2.73
CA ALA A 156 -11.75 0.81 1.49
C ALA A 156 -11.53 -0.68 1.80
N ALA A 157 -10.67 -1.00 2.76
CA ALA A 157 -10.44 -2.37 3.22
C ALA A 157 -11.71 -3.03 3.79
N ASP A 158 -12.46 -2.34 4.66
CA ASP A 158 -13.73 -2.84 5.23
C ASP A 158 -14.79 -3.10 4.13
N THR A 159 -14.86 -2.21 3.14
CA THR A 159 -15.80 -2.34 2.01
C THR A 159 -15.45 -3.54 1.14
N LYS A 160 -14.16 -3.75 0.84
CA LYS A 160 -13.65 -4.91 0.11
C LYS A 160 -13.89 -6.22 0.88
N ALA A 161 -13.63 -6.25 2.18
CA ALA A 161 -13.93 -7.42 3.02
C ALA A 161 -15.43 -7.78 2.97
N ALA A 162 -16.32 -6.78 2.99
CA ALA A 162 -17.76 -6.98 2.88
C ALA A 162 -18.22 -7.45 1.47
N THR A 163 -17.60 -6.99 0.38
CA THR A 163 -17.93 -7.47 -0.98
C THR A 163 -17.43 -8.90 -1.22
N HIS A 164 -16.21 -9.25 -0.79
CA HIS A 164 -15.72 -10.64 -0.86
C HIS A 164 -16.58 -11.60 -0.02
N ALA A 165 -17.02 -11.19 1.18
CA ALA A 165 -17.94 -11.99 1.99
C ALA A 165 -19.30 -12.23 1.28
N LYS A 166 -19.81 -11.24 0.54
CA LYS A 166 -21.03 -11.40 -0.28
C LYS A 166 -20.82 -12.28 -1.51
N LYS A 167 -19.71 -12.12 -2.27
CA LYS A 167 -19.36 -13.01 -3.39
C LYS A 167 -19.34 -14.48 -2.93
N LYS A 168 -18.77 -14.78 -1.75
CA LYS A 168 -18.72 -16.13 -1.16
C LYS A 168 -20.08 -16.71 -0.71
N GLN A 169 -21.12 -15.89 -0.55
CA GLN A 169 -22.46 -16.33 -0.09
C GLN A 169 -23.50 -16.45 -1.22
N ALA A 170 -23.16 -16.11 -2.46
CA ALA A 170 -24.03 -16.30 -3.61
C ALA A 170 -24.23 -17.81 -3.91
N PRO A 171 -25.46 -18.33 -4.09
CA PRO A 171 -25.67 -19.74 -4.38
C PRO A 171 -25.11 -20.13 -5.76
N ALA A 172 -24.31 -21.20 -5.81
CA ALA A 172 -23.76 -21.76 -7.04
C ALA A 172 -24.83 -22.48 -7.89
N GLU A 173 -25.74 -21.73 -8.51
CA GLU A 173 -26.77 -22.30 -9.39
C GLU A 173 -26.23 -22.68 -10.78
N LYS A 174 -25.87 -23.95 -10.90
CA LYS A 174 -26.04 -24.82 -12.09
C LYS A 174 -25.60 -24.25 -13.45
N LYS A 175 -24.30 -24.38 -13.76
CA LYS A 175 -23.85 -24.74 -15.12
C LYS A 175 -23.56 -26.24 -15.22
N LYS A 176 -24.63 -27.05 -15.30
CA LYS A 176 -24.57 -28.49 -15.65
C LYS A 176 -25.25 -28.74 -17.00
N ALA A 177 -24.49 -28.69 -18.09
CA ALA A 177 -24.88 -29.30 -19.36
C ALA A 177 -23.67 -29.66 -20.24
N SER A 178 -23.49 -30.96 -20.50
CA SER A 178 -22.82 -31.55 -21.67
C SER A 178 -21.38 -31.13 -22.05
N LYS A 179 -20.41 -31.99 -21.71
CA LYS A 179 -19.85 -32.96 -22.69
C LYS A 179 -19.13 -34.13 -22.00
N LYS A 180 -19.19 -35.31 -22.61
CA LYS A 180 -18.57 -36.57 -22.14
C LYS A 180 -17.21 -36.81 -22.80
N SER A 181 -16.36 -37.54 -22.08
CA SER A 181 -15.27 -38.41 -22.55
C SER A 181 -13.98 -37.75 -23.06
N GLY A 182 -12.88 -37.98 -22.33
CA GLY A 182 -11.52 -37.55 -22.70
C GLY A 182 -10.55 -37.49 -21.51
N SER A 183 -10.26 -38.63 -20.86
CA SER A 183 -9.09 -38.77 -19.99
C SER A 183 -7.81 -38.82 -20.87
N VAL A 184 -6.57 -38.54 -20.45
CA VAL A 184 -5.91 -38.26 -19.17
C VAL A 184 -5.01 -37.02 -19.44
N LYS A 185 -4.78 -36.03 -18.57
CA LYS A 185 -4.79 -35.95 -17.09
C LYS A 185 -5.31 -34.57 -16.62
N ALA A 186 -5.53 -34.42 -15.31
CA ALA A 186 -5.56 -33.12 -14.63
C ALA A 186 -4.63 -33.19 -13.40
N THR A 187 -3.76 -32.21 -13.22
CA THR A 187 -3.08 -31.97 -11.93
C THR A 187 -4.03 -31.15 -11.06
N GLU A 188 -4.39 -31.71 -9.91
CA GLU A 188 -5.31 -31.10 -8.95
C GLU A 188 -4.66 -29.86 -8.31
N ALA A 189 -5.07 -28.67 -8.74
CA ALA A 189 -4.88 -27.45 -7.97
C ALA A 189 -5.91 -27.41 -6.84
N SER A 190 -5.68 -28.23 -5.80
CA SER A 190 -6.47 -28.20 -4.57
C SER A 190 -6.08 -26.99 -3.71
N GLY A 191 -6.69 -25.84 -4.01
CA GLY A 191 -6.51 -24.57 -3.30
C GLY A 191 -7.78 -24.15 -2.57
N SER A 192 -8.15 -24.86 -1.51
CA SER A 192 -9.24 -24.44 -0.61
C SER A 192 -8.70 -23.59 0.53
N GLY A 193 -8.82 -22.26 0.43
CA GLY A 193 -8.52 -21.36 1.54
C GLY A 193 -8.29 -19.92 1.12
N ASP A 194 -9.29 -19.06 1.36
CA ASP A 194 -9.30 -17.60 1.51
C ASP A 194 -8.46 -16.64 0.63
N GLU A 195 -7.60 -17.11 -0.27
CA GLU A 195 -6.83 -16.27 -1.19
C GLU A 195 -7.77 -15.50 -2.14
N PRO A 196 -7.58 -14.17 -2.29
CA PRO A 196 -8.34 -13.37 -3.24
C PRO A 196 -7.96 -13.76 -4.68
N ASP A 197 -8.93 -13.63 -5.59
CA ASP A 197 -8.73 -13.92 -7.02
C ASP A 197 -7.58 -13.05 -7.58
N ALA A 198 -6.78 -13.62 -8.47
CA ALA A 198 -5.73 -12.89 -9.18
C ALA A 198 -6.29 -11.71 -9.99
N ILE A 199 -7.52 -11.82 -10.48
CA ILE A 199 -8.25 -10.72 -11.12
C ILE A 199 -8.62 -9.66 -10.08
N ASP A 200 -9.22 -10.03 -8.94
CA ASP A 200 -9.58 -9.09 -7.86
C ASP A 200 -8.33 -8.34 -7.34
N LEU A 201 -7.19 -9.02 -7.17
CA LEU A 201 -5.91 -8.40 -6.79
C LEU A 201 -5.37 -7.43 -7.85
N MET A 202 -5.43 -7.81 -9.13
CA MET A 202 -4.99 -6.97 -10.23
C MET A 202 -5.87 -5.72 -10.36
N LEU A 203 -7.19 -5.86 -10.23
CA LEU A 203 -8.15 -4.77 -10.25
C LEU A 203 -7.94 -3.80 -9.07
N GLU A 204 -7.64 -4.29 -7.86
CA GLU A 204 -7.26 -3.43 -6.73
C GLU A 204 -6.07 -2.52 -7.07
N ILE A 205 -5.04 -3.07 -7.71
CA ILE A 205 -3.87 -2.29 -8.13
C ILE A 205 -4.23 -1.29 -9.24
N VAL A 206 -5.06 -1.66 -10.21
CA VAL A 206 -5.52 -0.71 -11.26
C VAL A 206 -6.36 0.42 -10.66
N GLU A 207 -7.29 0.12 -9.75
CA GLU A 207 -8.15 1.07 -9.05
C GLU A 207 -7.35 2.05 -8.16
N ASN A 208 -6.22 1.61 -7.61
CA ASN A 208 -5.36 2.50 -6.82
C ASN A 208 -4.37 3.30 -7.68
N LEU A 209 -3.93 2.76 -8.83
CA LEU A 209 -3.11 3.50 -9.79
C LEU A 209 -3.92 4.55 -10.57
N SER A 210 -5.20 4.32 -10.87
CA SER A 210 -6.06 5.30 -11.57
C SER A 210 -6.30 6.59 -10.78
N LYS A 211 -6.17 6.53 -9.45
CA LYS A 211 -6.22 7.68 -8.55
C LYS A 211 -4.97 8.55 -8.61
N ASP A 212 -3.85 8.01 -9.10
CA ASP A 212 -2.53 8.65 -9.15
C ASP A 212 -2.06 9.00 -10.58
N TYR A 213 -2.57 8.30 -11.59
CA TYR A 213 -2.08 8.36 -12.98
C TYR A 213 -3.23 8.35 -13.99
N GLU A 214 -3.24 9.33 -14.91
CA GLU A 214 -4.21 9.38 -16.03
C GLU A 214 -4.04 8.25 -17.05
N VAL A 215 -2.83 7.69 -17.16
CA VAL A 215 -2.50 6.60 -18.09
C VAL A 215 -1.78 5.49 -17.33
N ILE A 216 -2.44 4.34 -17.23
CA ILE A 216 -1.91 3.15 -16.57
C ILE A 216 -1.39 2.19 -17.64
N TRP A 217 -0.15 1.73 -17.47
CA TRP A 217 0.44 0.70 -18.32
C TRP A 217 0.41 -0.66 -17.62
N GLY A 218 0.15 -1.75 -18.34
CA GLY A 218 0.14 -3.11 -17.79
C GLY A 218 1.47 -3.49 -17.09
N SER A 219 2.59 -2.94 -17.55
CA SER A 219 3.87 -3.05 -16.85
C SER A 219 3.89 -2.40 -15.46
N MET A 220 3.25 -1.24 -15.29
CA MET A 220 3.11 -0.56 -13.98
C MET A 220 2.23 -1.38 -13.05
N VAL A 221 1.09 -1.88 -13.54
CA VAL A 221 0.21 -2.78 -12.77
C VAL A 221 0.99 -4.00 -12.31
N LYS A 222 1.74 -4.65 -13.21
CA LYS A 222 2.57 -5.82 -12.86
C LYS A 222 3.64 -5.50 -11.82
N GLN A 223 4.31 -4.36 -11.92
CA GLN A 223 5.34 -3.93 -10.98
C GLN A 223 4.74 -3.64 -9.60
N ALA A 224 3.66 -2.86 -9.53
CA ALA A 224 2.96 -2.56 -8.28
C ALA A 224 2.39 -3.84 -7.63
N LEU A 225 1.72 -4.71 -8.40
CA LEU A 225 1.18 -5.98 -7.90
C LEU A 225 2.26 -6.85 -7.25
N ARG A 226 3.43 -7.00 -7.88
CA ARG A 226 4.56 -7.75 -7.30
C ARG A 226 5.23 -7.09 -6.09
N ARG A 227 5.03 -5.79 -5.87
CA ARG A 227 5.51 -5.09 -4.65
C ARG A 227 4.52 -5.25 -3.49
N VAL A 228 3.22 -5.17 -3.77
CA VAL A 228 2.14 -5.31 -2.77
C VAL A 228 1.90 -6.78 -2.40
N HIS A 229 2.07 -7.70 -3.36
CA HIS A 229 1.93 -9.15 -3.22
C HIS A 229 3.18 -9.86 -3.78
N PRO A 230 4.27 -9.98 -3.01
CA PRO A 230 5.53 -10.59 -3.47
C PRO A 230 5.45 -12.10 -3.73
N ASP A 231 4.44 -12.75 -3.15
CA ASP A 231 4.03 -14.15 -3.32
C ASP A 231 3.18 -14.39 -4.58
N PHE A 232 2.66 -13.33 -5.21
CA PHE A 232 1.86 -13.43 -6.41
C PHE A 232 2.63 -14.05 -7.58
N ASN A 233 2.03 -15.07 -8.21
CA ASN A 233 2.57 -15.77 -9.36
C ASN A 233 1.45 -16.08 -10.35
N GLU A 234 1.60 -15.61 -11.60
CA GLU A 234 0.58 -15.78 -12.65
C GLU A 234 0.24 -17.25 -12.90
N THR A 235 1.24 -18.13 -12.91
CA THR A 235 1.08 -19.56 -13.19
C THR A 235 0.42 -20.30 -12.03
N SER A 236 0.71 -19.93 -10.78
CA SER A 236 -0.04 -20.45 -9.62
C SER A 236 -1.51 -20.05 -9.69
N ALA A 237 -1.80 -18.84 -10.18
CA ALA A 237 -3.15 -18.35 -10.44
C ALA A 237 -3.81 -18.91 -11.73
N GLY A 238 -3.16 -19.81 -12.47
CA GLY A 238 -3.71 -20.44 -13.67
C GLY A 238 -3.44 -19.73 -15.01
N PHE A 239 -2.70 -18.62 -15.00
CA PHE A 239 -2.35 -17.83 -16.18
C PHE A 239 -0.92 -18.11 -16.66
N ARG A 240 -0.69 -18.21 -17.97
CA ARG A 240 0.67 -18.50 -18.49
C ARG A 240 1.62 -17.32 -18.33
N ASN A 241 1.08 -16.11 -18.29
CA ASN A 241 1.80 -14.85 -18.19
C ASN A 241 0.81 -13.72 -17.80
N PHE A 242 1.33 -12.55 -17.42
CA PHE A 242 0.51 -11.40 -17.00
C PHE A 242 -0.41 -10.83 -18.10
N THR A 243 -0.05 -10.95 -19.38
CA THR A 243 -0.90 -10.51 -20.49
C THR A 243 -2.14 -11.40 -20.62
N ASP A 244 -2.04 -12.69 -20.30
CA ASP A 244 -3.20 -13.61 -20.27
C ASP A 244 -4.16 -13.22 -19.14
N LEU A 245 -3.65 -12.80 -17.98
CA LEU A 245 -4.46 -12.28 -16.85
C LEU A 245 -5.19 -10.98 -17.22
N LEU A 246 -4.50 -10.02 -17.85
CA LEU A 246 -5.12 -8.78 -18.32
C LEU A 246 -6.24 -9.07 -19.33
N LYS A 247 -6.02 -9.96 -20.29
CA LYS A 247 -7.01 -10.34 -21.30
C LYS A 247 -8.22 -11.07 -20.72
N GLU A 248 -8.03 -11.82 -19.63
CA GLU A 248 -9.14 -12.43 -18.91
C GLU A 248 -9.99 -11.36 -18.21
N ALA A 249 -9.37 -10.42 -17.48
CA ALA A 249 -10.09 -9.33 -16.85
C ALA A 249 -10.82 -8.41 -17.86
N GLU A 250 -10.30 -8.25 -19.08
CA GLU A 250 -11.00 -7.61 -20.19
C GLU A 250 -12.20 -8.44 -20.68
N ARG A 251 -12.05 -9.77 -20.78
CA ARG A 251 -13.13 -10.68 -21.16
C ARG A 251 -14.27 -10.72 -20.13
N GLU A 252 -13.94 -10.57 -18.85
CA GLU A 252 -14.92 -10.42 -17.77
C GLU A 252 -15.55 -9.02 -17.71
N GLY A 253 -15.06 -8.07 -18.52
CA GLY A 253 -15.59 -6.71 -18.64
C GLY A 253 -15.11 -5.74 -17.56
N CYS A 254 -14.10 -6.10 -16.78
CA CYS A 254 -13.62 -5.27 -15.66
C CYS A 254 -12.63 -4.18 -16.09
N ILE A 255 -11.90 -4.41 -17.18
CA ILE A 255 -10.95 -3.44 -17.77
C ILE A 255 -11.08 -3.40 -19.30
N ARG A 256 -10.54 -2.35 -19.90
CA ARG A 256 -10.29 -2.23 -21.34
C ARG A 256 -8.79 -2.18 -21.59
N LEU A 257 -8.33 -2.87 -22.64
CA LEU A 257 -6.95 -2.89 -23.06
C LEU A 257 -6.78 -2.19 -24.41
N GLU A 258 -5.81 -1.28 -24.49
CA GLU A 258 -5.36 -0.70 -25.76
C GLU A 258 -3.88 -1.02 -25.95
N TYR A 259 -3.51 -1.67 -27.06
CA TYR A 259 -2.12 -2.08 -27.31
C TYR A 259 -1.34 -0.98 -28.01
N ASP A 260 -0.26 -0.49 -27.38
CA ASP A 260 0.68 0.46 -27.98
C ASP A 260 1.83 -0.30 -28.64
N GLU A 261 1.84 -0.32 -29.98
CA GLU A 261 2.90 -0.97 -30.78
C GLU A 261 4.29 -0.35 -30.59
N LYS A 262 4.38 0.96 -30.28
CA LYS A 262 5.66 1.65 -30.10
C LYS A 262 6.31 1.29 -28.76
N ARG A 263 5.48 1.01 -27.75
CA ARG A 263 5.92 0.62 -26.39
C ARG A 263 5.93 -0.90 -26.18
N GLY A 264 5.29 -1.68 -27.05
CA GLY A 264 5.13 -3.13 -26.88
C GLY A 264 4.35 -3.50 -25.62
N ASN A 265 3.37 -2.69 -25.24
CA ASN A 265 2.74 -2.71 -23.92
C ASN A 265 1.25 -2.37 -24.04
N TYR A 266 0.45 -2.80 -23.06
CA TYR A 266 -0.96 -2.47 -22.99
C TYR A 266 -1.17 -1.25 -22.09
N ARG A 267 -1.91 -0.27 -22.58
CA ARG A 267 -2.65 0.67 -21.73
C ARG A 267 -3.81 -0.10 -21.10
N VAL A 268 -4.09 0.19 -19.84
CA VAL A 268 -5.16 -0.41 -19.03
C VAL A 268 -6.07 0.71 -18.55
N ASP A 269 -7.33 0.69 -18.93
CA ASP A 269 -8.37 1.59 -18.40
C ASP A 269 -9.43 0.76 -17.66
N LEU A 270 -10.00 1.28 -16.58
CA LEU A 270 -11.17 0.66 -15.94
C LEU A 270 -12.40 0.79 -16.85
N VAL A 271 -13.31 -0.16 -16.76
CA VAL A 271 -14.66 0.02 -17.30
C VAL A 271 -15.51 0.67 -16.20
N ASP A 272 -15.98 1.89 -16.42
CA ASP A 272 -16.98 2.52 -15.57
C ASP A 272 -18.34 1.80 -15.73
N ASP A 273 -18.96 1.43 -14.61
CA ASP A 273 -20.34 0.88 -14.50
C ASP A 273 -21.42 1.95 -14.76
#